data_AF-A0A6I0K8Y3-F1
#
_entry.id   AF-A0A6I0K8Y3-F1
#
_cell.length_a   1.000
_cell.length_b   1.000
_cell.length_c   1.000
_cell.angle_alpha   90.00
_cell.angle_beta   90.00
_cell.angle_gamma   90.00
#
_symmetry.space_group_name_H-M   'P 1'
#
loop_
_entity.id
_entity.type
_entity.pdbx_description
1 polymer ?
#
loop_
_entity_poly.entity_id
_entity_poly.type
_entity_poly.pdbx_seq_one_letter_code
_entity_poly.pdbx_strand_id
1 'polypeptide(L)'
;MNPDTFRKGIEVYAAQITEELLQVQVSVADGGHIPCPKCRSGRILLYPKVAKCSNVDCGLTVFRNKGEKQLTDSQIADLVTKGKTSLIKGFRSRDGKPFDAYLTFDKDFRTVYGFPPRTDKPKGKERRR
;
A
#
# COMPACT_ATOMS: atom_id res chain seq x y z
N MET A 1 -6.32 32.03 -39.75
CA MET A 1 -7.11 31.63 -38.57
C MET A 1 -7.40 32.87 -37.74
N ASN A 2 -8.65 33.09 -37.33
CA ASN A 2 -9.02 34.21 -36.48
C ASN A 2 -8.59 33.90 -35.02
N PRO A 3 -7.90 34.83 -34.32
CA PRO A 3 -7.46 34.64 -32.94
C PRO A 3 -8.59 34.28 -31.96
N ASP A 4 -9.81 34.80 -32.17
CA ASP A 4 -10.97 34.49 -31.32
C ASP A 4 -11.43 33.05 -31.49
N THR A 5 -11.38 32.53 -32.72
CA THR A 5 -11.71 31.13 -33.02
C THR A 5 -10.71 30.17 -32.36
N PHE A 6 -9.42 30.53 -32.35
CA PHE A 6 -8.39 29.73 -31.68
C PHE A 6 -8.59 29.70 -30.16
N ARG A 7 -8.85 30.87 -29.53
CA ARG A 7 -9.13 30.96 -28.09
C ARG A 7 -10.33 30.12 -27.68
N LYS A 8 -11.44 30.26 -28.42
CA LYS A 8 -12.65 29.46 -28.20
C LYS A 8 -12.39 27.96 -28.38
N GLY A 9 -11.54 27.58 -29.33
CA GLY A 9 -11.10 26.20 -29.51
C GLY A 9 -10.36 25.64 -28.29
N ILE A 10 -9.46 26.43 -27.69
CA ILE A 10 -8.75 26.04 -26.46
C ILE A 10 -9.72 25.87 -25.29
N GLU A 11 -10.65 26.82 -25.10
CA GLU A 11 -11.63 26.77 -24.01
C GLU A 11 -12.51 25.52 -24.09
N VAL A 12 -13.03 25.22 -25.29
CA VAL A 12 -13.85 24.02 -25.52
C VAL A 12 -13.04 22.75 -25.28
N TYR A 13 -11.80 22.69 -25.78
CA TYR A 13 -10.95 21.52 -25.60
C TYR A 13 -10.60 21.28 -24.13
N ALA A 14 -10.25 22.34 -23.40
CA ALA A 14 -9.97 22.26 -21.97
C ALA A 14 -11.22 21.79 -21.19
N ALA A 15 -12.39 22.35 -21.49
CA ALA A 15 -13.66 21.95 -20.87
C ALA A 15 -13.94 20.45 -21.10
N GLN A 16 -13.79 19.98 -22.34
CA GLN A 16 -13.99 18.58 -22.69
C GLN A 16 -13.05 17.65 -21.91
N ILE A 17 -11.74 17.96 -21.85
CA ILE A 17 -10.79 17.15 -21.07
C ILE A 17 -11.19 17.13 -19.59
N THR A 18 -11.56 18.28 -19.02
CA THR A 18 -11.93 18.33 -17.61
C THR A 18 -13.18 17.51 -17.31
N GLU A 19 -14.16 17.51 -18.21
CA GLU A 19 -15.37 16.72 -18.07
C GLU A 19 -15.08 15.22 -18.20
N GLU A 20 -14.27 14.82 -19.18
CA GLU A 20 -13.81 13.44 -19.33
C GLU A 20 -13.07 12.96 -18.07
N LEU A 21 -12.16 13.78 -17.51
CA LEU A 21 -11.41 13.44 -16.30
C LEU A 21 -12.29 13.34 -15.05
N LEU A 22 -13.32 14.19 -14.92
CA LEU A 22 -14.26 14.13 -13.79
C LEU A 22 -15.15 12.88 -13.84
N GLN A 23 -15.45 12.38 -15.03
CA GLN A 23 -16.24 11.16 -15.22
C GLN A 23 -15.46 9.87 -14.98
N VAL A 24 -14.12 9.93 -14.91
CA VAL A 24 -13.29 8.75 -14.63
C VAL A 24 -13.57 8.21 -13.24
N GLN A 25 -14.25 7.08 -13.19
CA GLN A 25 -14.44 6.32 -11.96
C GLN A 25 -13.18 5.53 -11.63
N VAL A 26 -12.51 5.87 -10.53
CA VAL A 26 -11.46 5.03 -9.97
C VAL A 26 -12.14 3.85 -9.28
N SER A 27 -11.90 2.64 -9.78
CA SER A 27 -12.43 1.41 -9.17
C SER A 27 -11.85 1.26 -7.76
N VAL A 28 -12.67 1.53 -6.76
CA VAL A 28 -12.36 1.27 -5.35
C VAL A 28 -13.00 -0.07 -5.02
N ALA A 29 -12.20 -1.07 -4.68
CA ALA A 29 -12.77 -2.23 -4.02
C ALA A 29 -13.31 -1.73 -2.68
N ASP A 30 -14.64 -1.80 -2.49
CA ASP A 30 -15.29 -1.53 -1.21
C ASP A 30 -14.87 -2.66 -0.27
N GLY A 31 -13.66 -2.53 0.28
CA GLY A 31 -12.87 -3.57 0.94
C GLY A 31 -13.43 -3.98 2.29
N GLY A 32 -14.75 -4.10 2.42
CA GLY A 32 -15.44 -4.25 3.68
C GLY A 32 -15.25 -3.05 4.60
N HIS A 33 -16.01 -3.02 5.69
CA HIS A 33 -15.87 -2.02 6.74
C HIS A 33 -14.59 -2.29 7.57
N ILE A 34 -13.40 -2.13 6.98
CA ILE A 34 -12.12 -2.27 7.70
C ILE A 34 -11.86 -0.97 8.46
N PRO A 35 -11.85 -0.97 9.81
CA PRO A 35 -11.62 0.24 10.60
C PRO A 35 -10.16 0.71 10.48
N CYS A 36 -9.95 2.03 10.49
CA CYS A 36 -8.60 2.60 10.47
C CYS A 36 -7.89 2.40 11.83
N PRO A 37 -6.67 1.85 11.87
CA PRO A 37 -5.95 1.61 13.12
C PRO A 37 -5.38 2.91 13.73
N LYS A 38 -5.23 3.97 12.92
CA LYS A 38 -4.68 5.27 13.34
C LYS A 38 -5.73 6.17 13.99
N CYS A 39 -6.86 6.41 13.32
CA CYS A 39 -7.90 7.32 13.83
C CYS A 39 -9.11 6.61 14.44
N ARG A 40 -9.33 5.32 14.16
CA ARG A 40 -10.49 4.51 14.60
C ARG A 40 -11.89 5.03 14.17
N SER A 41 -12.00 6.25 13.65
CA SER A 41 -13.24 6.86 13.14
C SER A 41 -13.45 6.64 11.64
N GLY A 42 -12.37 6.51 10.88
CA GLY A 42 -12.41 6.26 9.44
C GLY A 42 -12.33 4.77 9.08
N ARG A 43 -12.58 4.47 7.80
CA ARG A 43 -12.40 3.13 7.21
C ARG A 43 -11.22 3.11 6.24
N ILE A 44 -10.67 1.94 5.97
CA ILE A 44 -9.63 1.75 4.97
C ILE A 44 -10.27 1.47 3.60
N LEU A 45 -9.90 2.28 2.62
CA LEU A 45 -10.27 2.15 1.23
C LEU A 45 -9.13 1.47 0.46
N LEU A 46 -9.44 0.40 -0.25
CA LEU A 46 -8.48 -0.42 -0.99
C LEU A 46 -8.44 0.01 -2.46
N TYR A 47 -7.34 0.64 -2.87
CA TYR A 47 -7.06 1.00 -4.27
C TYR A 47 -5.99 0.09 -4.87
N PRO A 48 -5.87 -0.04 -6.19
CA PRO A 48 -4.91 -0.97 -6.82
C PRO A 48 -3.43 -0.81 -6.43
N LYS A 49 -3.00 0.38 -5.97
CA LYS A 49 -1.61 0.64 -5.55
C LYS A 49 -1.45 0.95 -4.06
N VAL A 50 -2.52 1.41 -3.40
CA VAL A 50 -2.47 1.91 -2.03
C VAL A 50 -3.74 1.53 -1.27
N ALA A 51 -3.63 1.43 0.04
CA ALA A 51 -4.76 1.43 0.95
C ALA A 51 -4.69 2.71 1.79
N LYS A 52 -5.75 3.51 1.79
CA LYS A 52 -5.78 4.80 2.50
C LYS A 52 -6.97 4.89 3.43
N CYS A 53 -6.85 5.68 4.49
CA CYS A 53 -8.01 6.03 5.30
C CYS A 53 -8.99 6.90 4.50
N SER A 54 -10.29 6.72 4.75
CA SER A 54 -11.36 7.56 4.20
C SER A 54 -11.45 8.93 4.88
N ASN A 55 -10.93 9.06 6.11
CA ASN A 55 -10.93 10.32 6.84
C ASN A 55 -9.79 11.22 6.33
N VAL A 56 -10.12 12.41 5.84
CA VAL A 56 -9.17 13.38 5.28
C VAL A 56 -8.16 13.87 6.31
N ASP A 57 -8.57 13.96 7.58
CA ASP A 57 -7.68 14.33 8.70
C ASP A 57 -6.74 13.17 9.09
N CYS A 58 -7.01 11.96 8.61
CA CYS A 58 -6.20 10.78 8.87
C CYS A 58 -5.31 10.46 7.66
N GLY A 59 -4.08 10.96 7.66
CA GLY A 59 -3.09 10.70 6.61
C GLY A 59 -2.52 9.26 6.56
N LEU A 60 -3.23 8.24 7.06
CA LEU A 60 -2.75 6.86 6.97
C LEU A 60 -2.80 6.36 5.53
N THR A 61 -1.63 6.04 4.97
CA THR A 61 -1.48 5.47 3.62
C THR A 61 -0.53 4.29 3.67
N VAL A 62 -0.97 3.16 3.15
CA VAL A 62 -0.22 1.91 3.03
C VAL A 62 -0.01 1.61 1.56
N PHE A 63 1.25 1.55 1.10
CA PHE A 63 1.55 1.11 -0.25
C PHE A 63 1.43 -0.40 -0.36
N ARG A 64 0.79 -0.90 -1.42
CA ARG A 64 0.72 -2.33 -1.72
C ARG A 64 2.05 -2.90 -2.16
N ASN A 65 2.84 -2.10 -2.87
CA ASN A 65 4.18 -2.48 -3.29
C ASN A 65 5.18 -2.27 -2.16
N LYS A 66 5.82 -3.35 -1.71
CA LYS A 66 6.92 -3.32 -0.73
C LYS A 66 7.92 -4.43 -1.03
N GLY A 67 9.20 -4.08 -1.19
CA GLY A 67 10.27 -5.06 -1.41
C GLY A 67 10.03 -5.99 -2.60
N GLU A 68 9.55 -5.43 -3.73
CA GLU A 68 9.16 -6.16 -4.96
C GLU A 68 8.00 -7.15 -4.80
N LYS A 69 7.22 -7.02 -3.72
CA LYS A 69 5.99 -7.77 -3.50
C LYS A 69 4.79 -6.84 -3.50
N GLN A 70 3.71 -7.30 -4.12
CA GLN A 70 2.38 -6.70 -4.03
C GLN A 70 1.61 -7.36 -2.89
N LEU A 71 1.11 -6.56 -1.96
CA LEU A 71 0.25 -7.02 -0.88
C LEU A 71 -1.16 -7.31 -1.38
N THR A 72 -1.71 -8.43 -0.93
CA THR A 72 -3.11 -8.79 -1.15
C THR A 72 -4.03 -7.99 -0.23
N ASP A 73 -5.31 -7.88 -0.60
CA ASP A 73 -6.33 -7.24 0.24
C ASP A 73 -6.41 -7.89 1.63
N SER A 74 -6.30 -9.22 1.69
CA SER A 74 -6.27 -9.97 2.95
C SER A 74 -5.06 -9.63 3.82
N GLN A 75 -3.88 -9.44 3.23
CA GLN A 75 -2.69 -9.04 3.98
C GLN A 75 -2.81 -7.62 4.51
N ILE A 76 -3.39 -6.69 3.74
CA ILE A 76 -3.66 -5.33 4.21
C ILE A 76 -4.70 -5.35 5.32
N ALA A 77 -5.77 -6.14 5.18
CA ALA A 77 -6.77 -6.30 6.22
C ALA A 77 -6.15 -6.85 7.51
N ASP A 78 -5.27 -7.86 7.42
CA ASP A 78 -4.51 -8.39 8.56
C ASP A 78 -3.62 -7.32 9.19
N LEU A 79 -2.86 -6.57 8.38
CA LEU A 79 -1.99 -5.50 8.85
C LEU A 79 -2.76 -4.44 9.64
N VAL A 80 -3.95 -4.06 9.16
CA VAL A 80 -4.79 -3.04 9.77
C VAL A 80 -5.49 -3.54 11.02
N THR A 81 -6.04 -4.75 11.00
CA THR A 81 -6.87 -5.29 12.10
C THR A 81 -6.04 -5.93 13.20
N LYS A 82 -4.96 -6.64 12.84
CA LYS A 82 -4.09 -7.38 13.77
C LYS A 82 -2.79 -6.63 14.07
N GLY A 83 -2.50 -5.54 13.35
CA GLY A 83 -1.24 -4.79 13.46
C GLY A 83 -0.05 -5.45 12.76
N LYS A 84 -0.24 -6.63 12.14
CA LYS A 84 0.79 -7.37 11.41
C LYS A 84 0.19 -8.21 10.28
N THR A 85 0.92 -8.36 9.18
CA THR A 85 0.55 -9.30 8.11
C THR A 85 0.86 -10.74 8.49
N SER A 86 0.34 -11.69 7.71
CA SER A 86 0.92 -13.04 7.59
C SER A 86 2.38 -12.99 7.10
N LEU A 87 3.14 -14.07 7.30
CA LEU A 87 4.54 -14.15 6.84
C LEU A 87 4.57 -14.09 5.31
N ILE A 88 5.21 -13.07 4.75
CA ILE A 88 5.37 -12.91 3.31
C ILE A 88 6.78 -13.33 2.94
N LYS A 89 6.86 -14.24 1.95
CA LYS A 89 8.13 -14.83 1.53
C LYS A 89 8.75 -14.10 0.35
N GLY A 90 10.08 -14.04 0.35
CA GLY A 90 10.87 -13.56 -0.77
C GLY A 90 10.76 -12.05 -1.04
N PHE A 91 10.64 -11.23 0.00
CA PHE A 91 10.96 -9.81 -0.12
C PHE A 91 12.41 -9.64 -0.56
N ARG A 92 12.73 -8.61 -1.35
CA ARG A 92 14.11 -8.30 -1.74
C ARG A 92 14.69 -7.19 -0.87
N SER A 93 15.89 -7.43 -0.35
CA SER A 93 16.68 -6.41 0.35
C SER A 93 17.30 -5.43 -0.65
N ARG A 94 17.88 -4.33 -0.14
CA ARG A 94 18.64 -3.39 -0.97
C ARG A 94 19.81 -4.06 -1.69
N ASP A 95 20.36 -5.13 -1.11
CA ASP A 95 21.44 -5.94 -1.69
C ASP A 95 20.93 -7.06 -2.62
N GLY A 96 19.62 -7.07 -2.93
CA GLY A 96 18.99 -8.08 -3.81
C GLY A 96 18.77 -9.44 -3.16
N LYS A 97 19.07 -9.62 -1.87
CA LYS A 97 18.90 -10.91 -1.18
C LYS A 97 17.43 -11.13 -0.82
N PRO A 98 16.85 -12.32 -1.12
CA PRO A 98 15.50 -12.64 -0.70
C PRO A 98 15.46 -12.89 0.82
N PHE A 99 14.39 -12.42 1.47
CA PHE A 99 14.10 -12.69 2.88
C PHE A 99 12.60 -12.79 3.13
N ASP A 100 12.25 -13.47 4.22
CA ASP A 100 10.87 -13.64 4.65
C ASP A 100 10.62 -12.75 5.86
N ALA A 101 9.51 -12.00 5.85
CA ALA A 101 9.15 -11.08 6.93
C ALA A 101 7.64 -10.90 7.04
N TYR A 102 7.20 -10.46 8.20
CA TYR A 102 5.90 -9.83 8.40
C TYR A 102 6.04 -8.34 8.09
N LEU A 103 4.96 -7.68 7.71
CA LEU A 103 4.87 -6.22 7.79
C LEU A 103 4.10 -5.84 9.04
N THR A 104 4.56 -4.80 9.73
CA THR A 104 3.92 -4.21 10.91
C THR A 104 3.90 -2.69 10.77
N PHE A 105 3.22 -2.01 11.70
CA PHE A 105 3.31 -0.56 11.83
C PHE A 105 4.35 -0.15 12.87
N ASP A 106 5.03 0.97 12.63
CA ASP A 106 5.79 1.70 13.66
C ASP A 106 4.91 2.70 14.43
N LYS A 107 5.52 3.52 15.28
CA LYS A 107 4.83 4.54 16.09
C LYS A 107 4.13 5.61 15.23
N ASP A 108 4.61 5.85 14.01
CA ASP A 108 4.07 6.82 13.07
C ASP A 108 3.07 6.19 12.08
N PHE A 109 2.74 4.90 12.26
CA PHE A 109 1.94 4.08 11.35
C PHE A 109 2.54 3.92 9.95
N ARG A 110 3.87 3.91 9.84
CA ARG A 110 4.59 3.53 8.62
C ARG A 110 4.82 2.02 8.60
N THR A 111 4.85 1.43 7.41
CA THR A 111 5.08 -0.03 7.27
C THR A 111 6.54 -0.39 7.46
N VAL A 112 6.83 -1.25 8.44
CA VAL A 112 8.17 -1.76 8.75
C VAL A 112 8.20 -3.29 8.66
N TYR A 113 9.38 -3.87 8.45
CA TYR A 113 9.55 -5.33 8.42
C TYR A 113 9.71 -5.86 9.85
N GLY A 114 8.87 -6.83 10.22
CA GLY A 114 9.03 -7.66 11.41
C GLY A 114 9.60 -9.01 11.00
N PHE A 115 10.74 -9.40 11.56
CA PHE A 115 11.36 -10.69 11.25
C PHE A 115 10.93 -11.76 12.26
N PRO A 116 10.64 -12.99 11.83
CA PRO A 116 10.43 -14.09 12.75
C PRO A 116 11.69 -14.31 13.60
N PRO A 117 11.55 -14.79 14.85
CA PRO A 117 12.70 -15.15 15.69
C PRO A 117 13.56 -16.18 14.95
N ARG A 118 14.88 -16.00 15.00
CA ARG A 118 15.82 -16.92 14.35
C ARG A 118 15.71 -18.29 15.01
N THR A 119 15.25 -19.28 14.25
CA THR A 119 15.46 -20.69 14.58
C THR A 119 16.87 -21.08 14.15
N ASP A 120 17.89 -20.50 14.80
CA ASP A 120 19.26 -20.97 14.64
C ASP A 120 19.33 -22.37 15.27
N LYS A 121 19.18 -23.44 14.48
CA LYS A 121 19.75 -24.73 14.86
C LYS A 121 21.27 -24.52 14.94
N PRO A 122 21.93 -24.74 16.09
CA PRO A 122 23.37 -24.69 16.13
C PRO A 122 23.89 -25.81 15.22
N LYS A 123 24.56 -25.45 14.12
CA LYS A 123 25.41 -26.40 13.40
C LYS A 123 26.64 -26.66 14.26
N GLY A 124 26.50 -27.56 15.22
CA GLY A 124 27.63 -28.19 15.89
C GLY A 124 28.47 -28.91 14.85
N LYS A 125 29.60 -28.33 14.47
CA LYS A 125 30.68 -29.07 13.79
C LYS A 125 31.51 -29.76 14.89
N GLU A 126 31.06 -30.93 15.32
CA GLU A 126 31.92 -31.87 16.04
C GLU A 126 32.92 -32.45 15.02
N ARG A 127 34.12 -31.88 14.94
CA ARG A 127 35.23 -32.48 14.19
C ARG A 127 35.84 -33.58 15.07
N ARG A 128 35.43 -34.81 14.83
CA ARG A 128 36.10 -36.02 15.29
C ARG A 128 37.49 -36.10 14.65
N ARG A 129 38.56 -35.92 15.43
CA ARG A 129 39.85 -36.61 15.23
C ARG A 129 40.69 -36.60 16.49
#